data_AF-A0A0D6KUD0-F1
#
_entry.id   AF-A0A0D6KUD0-F1
#
_cell.length_a   1.000
_cell.length_b   1.000
_cell.length_c   1.000
_cell.angle_alpha   90.00
_cell.angle_beta   90.00
_cell.angle_gamma   90.00
#
_symmetry.space_group_name_H-M   'P 1'
#
loop_
_entity.id
_entity.type
_entity.pdbx_description
1 polymer ?
#
loop_
_entity_poly.entity_id
_entity_poly.type
_entity_poly.pdbx_seq_one_letter_code
_entity_poly.pdbx_strand_id
1 'polypeptide(L)'
;MRQQSVSVSAIAQDNGIKSGYTKQPLSELACDQALDWLIQVGVLRREVDGQGITDSFRLTPLGQKLAEQYQNKNWPQPSWSDRIQNALTRWFRLPF
;
A
#
# COMPACT_ATOMS: atom_id res chain seq x y z
N MET A 1 9.28 1.32 -4.96
CA MET A 1 8.48 2.37 -4.28
C MET A 1 9.29 3.43 -3.52
N ARG A 2 10.46 3.13 -2.91
CA ARG A 2 11.24 4.15 -2.17
C ARG A 2 11.87 5.23 -3.06
N GLN A 3 12.35 4.85 -4.24
CA GLN A 3 13.04 5.76 -5.17
C GLN A 3 12.22 6.06 -6.43
N GLN A 4 11.34 5.14 -6.82
CA GLN A 4 10.53 5.24 -8.05
C GLN A 4 9.10 4.75 -7.80
N SER A 5 8.20 5.26 -8.64
CA SER A 5 6.80 4.86 -8.73
C SER A 5 6.70 3.45 -9.32
N VAL A 6 5.70 2.69 -8.88
CA VAL A 6 5.52 1.27 -9.24
C VAL A 6 4.10 1.05 -9.71
N SER A 7 3.92 0.42 -10.88
CA SER A 7 2.59 0.13 -11.44
C SER A 7 1.85 -0.95 -10.65
N VAL A 8 0.51 -0.97 -10.73
CA VAL A 8 -0.32 -2.06 -10.18
C VAL A 8 0.15 -3.41 -10.70
N SER A 9 0.45 -3.52 -11.99
CA SER A 9 0.85 -4.77 -12.65
C SER A 9 2.17 -5.37 -12.11
N ALA A 10 3.04 -4.55 -11.52
CA ALA A 10 4.26 -5.02 -10.86
C ALA A 10 4.02 -5.54 -9.43
N ILE A 11 2.86 -5.21 -8.84
CA ILE A 11 2.49 -5.54 -7.46
C ILE A 11 1.44 -6.66 -7.42
N ALA A 12 0.57 -6.73 -8.41
CA ALA A 12 -0.47 -7.73 -8.51
C ALA A 12 0.07 -9.08 -9.01
N GLN A 13 -0.77 -10.10 -8.85
CA GLN A 13 -0.53 -11.47 -9.29
C GLN A 13 0.81 -12.02 -8.77
N ASP A 14 1.44 -12.93 -9.53
CA ASP A 14 2.73 -13.52 -9.17
C ASP A 14 3.88 -12.50 -9.19
N ASN A 15 3.73 -11.38 -9.91
CA ASN A 15 4.74 -10.33 -9.96
C ASN A 15 4.95 -9.69 -8.59
N GLY A 16 3.89 -9.56 -7.80
CA GLY A 16 3.94 -9.06 -6.43
C GLY A 16 4.82 -9.88 -5.50
N ILE A 17 4.73 -11.21 -5.59
CA ILE A 17 5.57 -12.12 -4.80
C ILE A 17 7.01 -12.05 -5.29
N LYS A 18 7.22 -12.17 -6.62
CA LYS A 18 8.56 -12.15 -7.23
C LYS A 18 9.32 -10.86 -6.91
N SER A 19 8.60 -9.74 -6.83
CA SER A 19 9.16 -8.42 -6.51
C SER A 19 9.19 -8.10 -5.00
N GLY A 20 8.69 -9.01 -4.15
CA GLY A 20 8.65 -8.83 -2.70
C GLY A 20 7.64 -7.79 -2.19
N TYR A 21 6.65 -7.39 -3.00
CA TYR A 21 5.61 -6.45 -2.60
C TYR A 21 4.45 -7.13 -1.85
N THR A 22 4.17 -8.40 -2.14
CA THR A 22 3.08 -9.15 -1.51
C THR A 22 3.56 -10.50 -0.99
N LYS A 23 2.87 -11.03 0.03
CA LYS A 23 3.14 -12.37 0.59
C LYS A 23 2.39 -13.49 -0.14
N GLN A 24 1.40 -13.13 -0.96
CA GLN A 24 0.55 -14.02 -1.74
C GLN A 24 0.12 -13.30 -3.02
N PRO A 25 -0.29 -14.02 -4.08
CA PRO A 25 -0.79 -13.40 -5.29
C PRO A 25 -2.07 -12.62 -4.95
N LEU A 26 -2.21 -11.41 -5.48
CA LEU A 26 -3.41 -10.59 -5.36
C LEU A 26 -3.97 -10.31 -6.75
N SER A 27 -5.29 -10.38 -6.93
CA SER A 27 -5.90 -9.85 -8.16
C SER A 27 -5.59 -8.35 -8.29
N GLU A 28 -5.62 -7.81 -9.50
CA GLU A 28 -5.41 -6.37 -9.71
C GLU A 28 -6.41 -5.53 -8.91
N LEU A 29 -7.68 -5.94 -8.88
CA LEU A 29 -8.71 -5.27 -8.08
C LEU A 29 -8.40 -5.30 -6.58
N ALA A 30 -7.98 -6.45 -6.03
CA ALA A 30 -7.64 -6.57 -4.62
C ALA A 30 -6.38 -5.75 -4.26
N CYS A 31 -5.41 -5.73 -5.18
CA CYS A 31 -4.21 -4.92 -5.07
C CYS A 31 -4.58 -3.42 -5.05
N ASP A 32 -5.38 -2.97 -6.01
CA ASP A 32 -5.81 -1.58 -6.13
C ASP A 32 -6.59 -1.12 -4.89
N GLN A 33 -7.55 -1.92 -4.41
CA GLN A 33 -8.28 -1.65 -3.17
C GLN A 33 -7.37 -1.56 -1.92
N ALA A 34 -6.28 -2.34 -1.89
CA ALA A 34 -5.30 -2.28 -0.80
C ALA A 34 -4.41 -1.04 -0.89
N LEU A 35 -3.97 -0.67 -2.09
CA LEU A 35 -3.17 0.53 -2.33
C LEU A 35 -3.98 1.80 -2.08
N ASP A 36 -5.26 1.83 -2.45
CA ASP A 36 -6.18 2.92 -2.14
C ASP A 36 -6.34 3.14 -0.64
N TRP A 37 -6.40 2.07 0.14
CA TRP A 37 -6.41 2.19 1.60
C TRP A 37 -5.13 2.86 2.11
N LEU A 38 -3.97 2.48 1.59
CA LEU A 38 -2.69 3.09 1.94
C LEU A 38 -2.57 4.56 1.50
N ILE A 39 -3.27 4.96 0.43
CA ILE A 39 -3.42 6.35 0.03
C ILE A 39 -4.29 7.11 1.03
N GLN A 40 -5.42 6.53 1.43
CA GLN A 40 -6.34 7.15 2.40
C GLN A 40 -5.64 7.42 3.73
N VAL A 41 -4.84 6.49 4.25
CA VAL A 41 -4.05 6.70 5.48
C VAL A 41 -2.76 7.51 5.25
N GLY A 42 -2.54 8.05 4.05
CA GLY A 42 -1.48 9.01 3.74
C GLY A 42 -0.07 8.41 3.54
N VAL A 43 0.05 7.09 3.43
CA VAL A 43 1.34 6.38 3.27
C VAL A 43 1.77 6.32 1.79
N LEU A 44 0.80 6.24 0.89
CA LEU A 44 1.02 6.22 -0.56
C LEU A 44 0.38 7.42 -1.26
N ARG A 45 0.85 7.67 -2.48
CA ARG A 45 0.22 8.55 -3.45
C ARG A 45 0.14 7.82 -4.80
N ARG A 46 -0.98 8.02 -5.50
CA ARG A 46 -1.15 7.62 -6.90
C ARG A 46 -0.57 8.69 -7.83
N GLU A 47 0.22 8.24 -8.78
CA GLU A 47 0.81 9.02 -9.86
C GLU A 47 0.33 8.41 -11.17
N VAL A 48 -0.22 9.25 -12.04
CA VAL A 48 -0.53 8.85 -13.41
C VAL A 48 0.69 9.11 -14.29
N ASP A 49 0.84 8.31 -15.35
CA ASP A 49 1.71 8.69 -16.46
C ASP A 49 1.26 10.04 -17.06
N GLY A 50 2.11 10.64 -17.90
CA GLY A 50 1.78 11.93 -18.54
C GLY A 50 0.52 11.91 -19.43
N GLN A 51 -0.10 10.73 -19.62
CA GLN A 51 -1.31 10.53 -20.41
C GLN A 51 -2.54 10.15 -19.57
N GLY A 52 -2.39 9.88 -18.26
CA GLY A 52 -3.50 9.46 -17.41
C GLY A 52 -3.89 7.97 -17.53
N ILE A 53 -3.11 7.14 -18.22
CA ILE A 53 -3.52 5.78 -18.61
C ILE A 53 -3.01 4.74 -17.62
N THR A 54 -1.75 4.88 -17.20
CA THR A 54 -1.12 3.93 -16.28
C THR A 54 -1.02 4.53 -14.89
N ASP A 55 -1.63 3.84 -13.93
CA ASP A 55 -1.49 4.16 -12.52
C ASP A 55 -0.20 3.56 -11.95
N SER A 56 0.54 4.42 -11.25
CA SER A 56 1.74 4.07 -10.50
C SER A 56 1.66 4.63 -9.08
N PHE A 57 2.36 4.01 -8.14
CA PHE A 57 2.29 4.37 -6.72
C PHE A 57 3.66 4.67 -6.17
N ARG A 58 3.73 5.74 -5.38
CA ARG A 58 4.94 6.18 -4.67
C ARG A 58 4.65 6.33 -3.18
N LEU A 59 5.66 6.06 -2.36
CA LEU A 59 5.63 6.41 -0.93
C LEU A 59 5.58 7.93 -0.76
N THR A 60 4.73 8.40 0.13
CA THR A 60 4.78 9.78 0.65
C THR A 60 5.98 9.94 1.60
N PRO A 61 6.35 11.17 2.00
CA PRO A 61 7.36 11.36 3.03
C PRO A 61 7.05 10.62 4.35
N LEU A 62 5.77 10.53 4.73
CA LEU A 62 5.33 9.74 5.89
C LEU A 62 5.59 8.24 5.66
N GLY A 63 5.20 7.72 4.50
CA GLY A 63 5.43 6.32 4.16
C GLY A 63 6.91 5.95 4.08
N GLN A 64 7.76 6.86 3.58
CA GLN A 64 9.21 6.67 3.57
C GLN A 64 9.78 6.56 4.98
N LYS A 65 9.39 7.48 5.88
CA LYS A 65 9.81 7.44 7.30
C LYS A 65 9.40 6.14 7.99
N LEU A 66 8.16 5.68 7.77
CA LEU A 66 7.68 4.41 8.32
C LEU A 66 8.47 3.22 7.76
N ALA A 67 8.68 3.18 6.45
CA ALA A 67 9.48 2.12 5.81
C ALA A 67 10.92 2.09 6.33
N GLU A 68 11.53 3.25 6.59
CA GLU A 68 12.87 3.37 7.19
C GLU A 68 12.92 2.90 8.63
N GLN A 69 11.97 3.36 9.45
CA GLN A 69 11.87 3.00 10.87
C GLN A 69 11.77 1.48 11.07
N TYR A 70 11.05 0.80 10.18
CA TYR A 70 10.81 -0.64 10.24
C TYR A 70 11.61 -1.45 9.22
N GLN A 71 12.63 -0.88 8.56
CA GLN A 71 13.45 -1.62 7.61
C GLN A 71 14.23 -2.76 8.30
N ASN A 72 14.77 -2.48 9.49
CA ASN A 72 15.57 -3.43 10.28
C ASN A 72 14.87 -3.84 11.59
N LYS A 73 13.58 -3.54 11.71
CA LYS A 73 12.76 -3.86 12.89
C LYS A 73 11.53 -4.61 12.45
N ASN A 74 11.09 -5.56 13.27
CA ASN A 74 9.80 -6.19 13.02
C ASN A 74 8.68 -5.16 13.21
N TRP A 75 7.72 -5.18 12.29
CA TRP A 75 6.46 -4.47 12.49
C TRP A 75 5.78 -4.99 13.77
N PRO A 76 5.14 -4.12 14.56
CA PRO A 76 4.36 -4.57 15.71
C PRO A 76 3.25 -5.50 15.24
N GLN A 77 3.01 -6.56 16.00
CA GLN A 77 1.89 -7.47 15.73
C GLN A 77 0.59 -6.75 16.11
N PRO A 78 -0.35 -6.52 15.16
CA PRO A 78 -1.58 -5.81 15.45
C PRO A 78 -2.46 -6.66 16.38
N SER A 79 -2.93 -6.04 17.46
CA SER A 79 -3.89 -6.62 18.38
C SER A 79 -5.25 -6.86 17.71
N TRP A 80 -6.12 -7.63 18.36
CA TRP A 80 -7.48 -7.83 17.85
C TRP A 80 -8.28 -6.52 17.78
N SER A 81 -8.09 -5.61 18.73
CA SER A 81 -8.70 -4.28 18.68
C SER A 81 -8.20 -3.47 17.50
N ASP A 82 -6.89 -3.49 17.21
CA ASP A 82 -6.33 -2.78 16.05
C ASP A 82 -6.94 -3.29 14.74
N ARG A 83 -7.15 -4.61 14.64
CA ARG A 83 -7.76 -5.24 13.45
C ARG A 83 -9.21 -4.82 13.29
N ILE A 84 -10.00 -4.81 14.37
CA ILE A 84 -11.40 -4.37 14.35
C ILE A 84 -11.49 -2.88 14.00
N GLN A 85 -10.70 -2.03 14.65
CA GLN A 85 -10.64 -0.61 14.36
C GLN A 85 -10.28 -0.35 12.90
N ASN A 86 -9.23 -0.99 12.38
CA ASN A 86 -8.84 -0.87 10.98
C ASN A 86 -9.97 -1.33 10.02
N ALA A 87 -10.69 -2.41 10.33
CA ALA A 87 -11.82 -2.86 9.53
C ALA A 87 -12.98 -1.85 9.54
N LEU A 88 -13.32 -1.30 10.71
CA LEU A 88 -14.35 -0.28 10.86
C LEU A 88 -13.98 1.00 10.11
N THR A 89 -12.77 1.52 10.30
CA THR A 89 -12.31 2.73 9.61
C THR A 89 -12.32 2.53 8.10
N ARG A 90 -11.89 1.36 7.62
CA ARG A 90 -11.86 1.06 6.18
C ARG A 90 -13.25 0.91 5.57
N TRP A 91 -14.23 0.38 6.29
CA TRP A 91 -15.61 0.22 5.79
C TRP A 91 -16.45 1.50 5.92
N PHE A 92 -16.32 2.21 7.04
CA PHE A 92 -17.11 3.41 7.31
C PHE A 92 -16.43 4.70 6.85
N ARG A 93 -15.19 4.63 6.32
CA ARG A 93 -14.38 5.78 5.87
C ARG A 93 -14.33 6.90 6.93
N LEU A 94 -14.19 6.51 8.20
CA LEU A 94 -14.17 7.46 9.30
C LEU A 94 -12.92 8.35 9.18
N PRO A 95 -13.04 9.67 9.38
CA PRO A 95 -11.90 10.55 9.46
C PRO A 95 -11.02 10.16 10.66
N PHE A 96 -9.71 10.25 10.47
CA PHE A 96 -8.68 9.99 11.48
C PHE A 96 -8.22 11.29 12.15
#